data_AF-A0A1L8ZCQ1-F1
#
_entry.id   AF-A0A1L8ZCQ1-F1
#
_cell.length_a   1.000
_cell.length_b   1.000
_cell.length_c   1.000
_cell.angle_alpha   90.00
_cell.angle_beta   90.00
_cell.angle_gamma   90.00
#
_symmetry.space_group_name_H-M   'P 1'
#
loop_
_entity.id
_entity.type
_entity.pdbx_description
1 polymer ?
#
loop_
_entity_poly.entity_id
_entity_poly.type
_entity_poly.pdbx_seq_one_letter_code
_entity_poly.pdbx_strand_id
1 'polypeptide(L)'
;WMPVDLYIGGAEHTVLHLLYSRFWHKVLYDLGYVNTKEPFKKLINQGIITSFSYQKENGVLIPNDQVVEKDNKFFDKKDNKEVTQVIAKMSKSLKNVINPDDIIKEFGADSMRIYEMFMGPLTDSKPWNTKGIIGVFRFLNKIWNLREKELSKDNPPKEIISELHKVIKKVTEDTENLNFNTAISAMMIFINELLK
;
A
#
# COMPACT_ATOMS: atom_id res chain seq x y z
N TRP A 1 -6.37 -14.90 24.52
CA TRP A 1 -5.98 -14.17 23.31
C TRP A 1 -5.53 -12.73 23.58
N MET A 2 -6.13 -12.01 24.52
CA MET A 2 -5.68 -10.65 24.87
C MET A 2 -4.27 -10.64 25.49
N PRO A 3 -3.51 -9.54 25.33
CA PRO A 3 -3.86 -8.32 24.58
C PRO A 3 -3.55 -8.48 23.09
N VAL A 4 -4.17 -7.64 22.24
CA VAL A 4 -3.88 -7.60 20.81
C VAL A 4 -2.42 -7.23 20.60
N ASP A 5 -1.65 -8.10 19.93
CA ASP A 5 -0.21 -7.89 19.73
C ASP A 5 0.08 -6.67 18.84
N LEU A 6 -0.67 -6.52 17.76
CA LEU A 6 -0.54 -5.43 16.81
C LEU A 6 -1.93 -4.94 16.36
N TYR A 7 -2.23 -3.68 16.63
CA TYR A 7 -3.39 -2.99 16.10
C TYR A 7 -2.95 -2.00 15.02
N ILE A 8 -3.58 -2.06 13.85
CA ILE A 8 -3.32 -1.17 12.71
C ILE A 8 -4.62 -0.40 12.42
N GLY A 9 -4.57 0.93 12.45
CA GLY A 9 -5.73 1.77 12.17
C GLY A 9 -5.34 3.22 11.86
N GLY A 10 -6.10 3.93 11.04
CA GLY A 10 -5.75 5.29 10.65
C GLY A 10 -5.71 6.26 11.83
N ALA A 11 -4.85 7.29 11.72
CA ALA A 11 -4.65 8.27 12.79
C ALA A 11 -5.93 9.04 13.17
N GLU A 12 -6.92 9.10 12.27
CA GLU A 12 -8.25 9.67 12.50
C GLU A 12 -9.01 9.04 13.68
N HIS A 13 -8.63 7.82 14.09
CA HIS A 13 -9.28 7.10 15.18
C HIS A 13 -8.64 7.31 16.57
N THR A 14 -7.59 8.13 16.66
CA THR A 14 -6.78 8.29 17.89
C THR A 14 -7.54 8.90 19.07
N VAL A 15 -8.39 9.90 18.83
CA VAL A 15 -9.02 10.68 19.91
C VAL A 15 -10.32 10.04 20.43
N LEU A 16 -11.08 9.38 19.56
CA LEU A 16 -12.38 8.79 19.91
C LEU A 16 -12.25 7.28 20.11
N HIS A 17 -12.32 6.53 19.02
CA HIS A 17 -12.37 5.08 19.02
C HIS A 17 -11.28 4.43 19.89
N LEU A 18 -10.02 4.86 19.75
CA LEU A 18 -8.92 4.30 20.52
C LEU A 18 -8.98 4.67 22.01
N LEU A 19 -9.44 5.89 22.35
CA LEU A 19 -9.65 6.29 23.74
C LEU A 19 -10.79 5.49 24.38
N TYR A 20 -11.93 5.36 23.69
CA TYR A 20 -13.07 4.59 24.17
C TYR A 20 -12.75 3.10 24.31
N SER A 21 -11.98 2.54 23.38
CA SER A 21 -11.50 1.16 23.47
C SER A 21 -10.67 0.95 24.74
N ARG A 22 -9.75 1.88 25.06
CA ARG A 22 -8.96 1.81 26.29
C ARG A 22 -9.80 1.99 27.55
N PHE A 23 -10.76 2.93 27.54
CA PHE A 23 -11.67 3.15 28.66
C PHE A 23 -12.47 1.90 28.98
N TRP A 24 -13.17 1.33 28.00
CA TRP A 24 -13.97 0.13 28.19
C TRP A 24 -13.12 -1.09 28.58
N HIS A 25 -11.92 -1.23 28.01
CA HIS A 25 -11.00 -2.30 28.41
C HIS A 25 -10.61 -2.20 29.89
N LYS A 26 -10.41 -0.99 30.43
CA LYS A 26 -10.12 -0.76 31.85
C LYS A 26 -11.32 -1.08 32.74
N VAL A 27 -12.52 -0.66 32.35
CA VAL A 27 -13.76 -1.02 33.06
C VAL A 27 -13.89 -2.55 33.15
N LEU A 28 -13.65 -3.27 32.04
CA LEU A 28 -13.70 -4.72 32.02
C LEU A 28 -12.58 -5.37 32.85
N TYR A 29 -11.41 -4.76 32.90
CA TYR A 29 -10.30 -5.22 33.74
C TYR A 29 -10.65 -5.09 35.23
N ASP A 30 -11.20 -3.95 35.64
CA ASP A 30 -11.59 -3.70 37.03
C ASP A 30 -12.72 -4.63 37.49
N LEU A 31 -13.61 -5.04 36.57
CA LEU A 31 -14.65 -6.05 36.82
C LEU A 31 -14.14 -7.50 36.76
N GLY A 32 -12.87 -7.73 36.45
CA GLY A 32 -12.26 -9.07 36.40
C GLY A 32 -12.58 -9.88 35.14
N TYR A 33 -13.15 -9.27 34.09
CA TYR A 33 -13.49 -9.95 32.84
C TYR A 33 -12.30 -10.11 31.88
N VAL A 34 -11.26 -9.29 32.04
CA VAL A 34 -10.02 -9.39 31.25
C VAL A 34 -8.79 -9.31 32.15
N ASN A 35 -7.68 -9.91 31.70
CA ASN A 35 -6.49 -10.10 32.53
C ASN A 35 -5.38 -9.07 32.25
N THR A 36 -5.59 -8.13 31.32
CA THR A 36 -4.62 -7.07 30.97
C THR A 36 -5.20 -5.68 31.15
N LYS A 37 -4.36 -4.70 31.51
CA LYS A 37 -4.78 -3.31 31.75
C LYS A 37 -4.96 -2.46 30.49
N GLU A 38 -4.36 -2.88 29.38
CA GLU A 38 -4.44 -2.22 28.09
C GLU A 38 -4.83 -3.24 27.00
N PRO A 39 -5.61 -2.81 25.98
CA PRO A 39 -6.10 -3.69 24.93
C PRO A 39 -5.04 -4.02 23.85
N PHE A 40 -4.06 -3.14 23.62
CA PHE A 40 -3.11 -3.22 22.49
C PHE A 40 -1.66 -3.17 22.98
N LYS A 41 -0.79 -4.10 22.56
CA LYS A 41 0.66 -4.05 22.83
C LYS A 41 1.38 -3.05 21.93
N LYS A 42 1.07 -3.08 20.63
CA LYS A 42 1.61 -2.18 19.61
C LYS A 42 0.46 -1.59 18.80
N LEU A 43 0.49 -0.28 18.60
CA LEU A 43 -0.42 0.46 17.74
C LEU A 43 0.40 1.09 16.62
N ILE A 44 -0.02 0.89 15.37
CA ILE A 44 0.57 1.52 14.20
C ILE A 44 -0.52 2.25 13.43
N ASN A 45 -0.27 3.51 13.09
CA ASN A 45 -1.18 4.29 12.28
C ASN A 45 -0.75 4.23 10.82
N GLN A 46 -1.55 3.59 9.96
CA GLN A 46 -1.26 3.61 8.52
C GLN A 46 -1.51 4.99 7.92
N GLY A 47 -0.79 5.28 6.84
CA GLY A 47 -1.03 6.45 6.01
C GLY A 47 -2.33 6.35 5.21
N ILE A 48 -2.77 7.50 4.68
CA ILE A 48 -3.96 7.59 3.85
C ILE A 48 -3.56 7.41 2.38
N ILE A 49 -4.26 6.53 1.66
CA ILE A 49 -4.18 6.49 0.20
C ILE A 49 -4.99 7.67 -0.35
N THR A 50 -4.30 8.59 -1.02
CA THR A 50 -4.88 9.77 -1.66
C THR A 50 -5.01 9.55 -3.17
N SER A 51 -5.53 10.52 -3.91
CA SER A 51 -5.51 10.51 -5.38
C SER A 51 -5.01 11.85 -5.92
N PHE A 52 -4.60 11.84 -7.18
CA PHE A 52 -4.44 13.06 -7.94
C PHE A 52 -5.81 13.69 -8.22
N SER A 53 -5.87 14.99 -8.03
CA SER A 53 -6.98 15.87 -8.38
C SER A 53 -6.44 17.13 -9.05
N TYR A 54 -7.34 17.98 -9.54
CA TYR A 54 -6.95 19.17 -10.28
C TYR A 54 -7.57 20.41 -9.66
N GLN A 55 -6.79 21.49 -9.65
CA GLN A 55 -7.13 22.73 -8.99
C GLN A 55 -6.98 23.90 -9.97
N LYS A 56 -7.96 24.82 -9.97
CA LYS A 56 -7.86 26.10 -10.66
C LYS A 56 -6.95 27.07 -9.89
N GLU A 57 -6.50 28.15 -10.53
CA GLU A 57 -5.68 29.20 -9.89
C GLU A 57 -6.29 29.78 -8.61
N ASN A 58 -7.63 29.83 -8.51
CA ASN A 58 -8.35 30.32 -7.33
C ASN A 58 -8.48 29.30 -6.19
N GLY A 59 -7.84 28.14 -6.31
CA GLY A 59 -7.85 27.09 -5.28
C GLY A 59 -9.04 26.12 -5.35
N VAL A 60 -9.98 26.30 -6.28
CA VAL A 60 -11.14 25.40 -6.40
C VAL A 60 -10.73 24.09 -7.06
N LEU A 61 -11.02 22.97 -6.40
CA LEU A 61 -10.85 21.63 -6.96
C LEU A 61 -11.95 21.32 -7.98
N ILE A 62 -11.57 20.65 -9.07
CA ILE A 62 -12.49 20.24 -10.12
C ILE A 62 -12.54 18.71 -10.25
N PRO A 63 -13.70 18.15 -10.65
CA PRO A 63 -13.82 16.72 -10.91
C PRO A 63 -12.86 16.24 -12.00
N ASN A 64 -12.22 15.08 -11.79
CA ASN A 64 -11.18 14.56 -12.69
C ASN A 64 -11.71 14.28 -14.12
N ASP A 65 -12.99 13.95 -14.28
CA ASP A 65 -13.64 13.73 -15.56
C ASP A 65 -13.86 15.02 -16.37
N GLN A 66 -13.72 16.19 -15.74
CA GLN A 66 -13.76 17.51 -16.39
C GLN A 66 -12.39 17.99 -16.85
N VAL A 67 -11.33 17.21 -16.67
CA VAL A 67 -9.97 17.56 -17.05
C VAL A 67 -9.55 16.82 -18.32
N VAL A 68 -8.77 17.50 -19.16
CA VAL A 68 -8.08 16.90 -20.31
C VAL A 68 -6.59 17.19 -20.22
N GLU A 69 -5.78 16.17 -20.50
CA GLU A 69 -4.33 16.31 -20.62
C GLU A 69 -3.96 16.61 -22.08
N LYS A 70 -3.14 17.65 -22.30
CA LYS A 70 -2.57 18.03 -23.60
C LYS A 70 -1.14 18.52 -23.37
N ASP A 71 -0.17 18.00 -24.12
CA ASP A 71 1.23 18.43 -24.05
C ASP A 71 1.82 18.44 -22.61
N ASN A 72 1.52 17.40 -21.81
CA ASN A 72 1.89 17.28 -20.38
C ASN A 72 1.32 18.38 -19.47
N LYS A 73 0.31 19.12 -19.92
CA LYS A 73 -0.45 20.09 -19.15
C LYS A 73 -1.91 19.66 -19.02
N PHE A 74 -2.57 20.14 -17.98
CA PHE A 74 -3.96 19.80 -17.68
C PHE A 74 -4.85 21.02 -17.87
N PHE A 75 -6.01 20.82 -18.50
CA PHE A 75 -6.96 21.90 -18.80
C PHE A 75 -8.38 21.50 -18.38
N ASP A 76 -9.15 22.46 -17.87
CA ASP A 76 -10.59 22.29 -17.65
C ASP A 76 -11.34 22.29 -18.99
N LYS A 77 -12.19 21.29 -19.23
CA LYS A 77 -13.00 21.16 -20.45
C LYS A 77 -13.99 22.30 -20.66
N LYS A 78 -14.42 23.01 -19.60
CA LYS A 78 -15.43 24.06 -19.70
C LYS A 78 -14.90 25.38 -20.23
N ASP A 79 -13.75 25.81 -19.73
CA ASP A 79 -13.18 27.14 -20.03
C ASP A 79 -11.80 27.03 -20.73
N ASN A 80 -11.29 25.83 -20.94
CA ASN A 80 -9.98 25.53 -21.53
C ASN A 80 -8.82 26.25 -20.81
N LYS A 81 -9.01 26.58 -19.52
CA LYS A 81 -7.97 27.14 -18.66
C LYS A 81 -7.09 26.04 -18.10
N GLU A 82 -5.80 26.35 -17.96
CA GLU A 82 -4.82 25.46 -17.34
C GLU A 82 -5.18 25.23 -15.87
N VAL A 83 -5.02 23.99 -15.41
CA VAL A 83 -5.25 23.58 -14.03
C VAL A 83 -4.02 22.85 -13.51
N THR A 84 -3.78 22.97 -12.22
CA THR A 84 -2.63 22.34 -11.56
C THR A 84 -3.05 21.00 -10.97
N GLN A 85 -2.27 19.96 -11.22
CA GLN A 85 -2.45 18.68 -10.56
C GLN A 85 -1.97 18.77 -9.11
N VAL A 86 -2.82 18.35 -8.17
CA VAL A 86 -2.56 18.37 -6.73
C VAL A 86 -2.93 17.03 -6.10
N ILE A 87 -2.43 16.78 -4.89
CA ILE A 87 -2.81 15.59 -4.12
C ILE A 87 -4.00 15.94 -3.23
N ALA A 88 -5.07 15.14 -3.31
CA ALA A 88 -6.26 15.32 -2.50
C ALA A 88 -6.78 13.98 -1.96
N LYS A 89 -7.53 14.03 -0.85
CA LYS A 89 -8.26 12.86 -0.36
C LYS A 89 -9.27 12.39 -1.42
N MET A 90 -9.43 11.08 -1.56
CA MET A 90 -10.43 10.53 -2.47
C MET A 90 -11.84 10.94 -2.02
N SER A 91 -12.67 11.36 -2.97
CA SER A 91 -14.06 11.75 -2.74
C SER A 91 -14.92 11.56 -3.99
N LYS A 92 -16.18 11.17 -3.78
CA LYS A 92 -17.13 10.94 -4.88
C LYS A 92 -17.40 12.21 -5.70
N SER A 93 -17.37 13.39 -5.07
CA SER A 93 -17.59 14.68 -5.72
C SER A 93 -16.46 15.07 -6.68
N LEU A 94 -15.20 14.74 -6.35
CA LEU A 94 -14.05 15.00 -7.20
C LEU A 94 -13.83 13.95 -8.29
N LYS A 95 -14.63 12.88 -8.32
CA LYS A 95 -14.48 11.77 -9.28
C LYS A 95 -13.04 11.21 -9.32
N ASN A 96 -12.36 11.27 -8.17
CA ASN A 96 -10.97 10.82 -7.99
C ASN A 96 -10.89 9.54 -7.12
N VAL A 97 -12.02 8.87 -6.90
CA VAL A 97 -12.08 7.61 -6.15
C VAL A 97 -11.60 6.48 -7.04
N ILE A 98 -10.66 5.70 -6.55
CA ILE A 98 -10.28 4.42 -7.16
C ILE A 98 -11.10 3.33 -6.48
N ASN A 99 -11.86 2.57 -7.26
CA ASN A 99 -12.64 1.47 -6.76
C ASN A 99 -11.79 0.18 -6.76
N PRO A 100 -11.58 -0.47 -5.60
CA PRO A 100 -10.88 -1.75 -5.50
C PRO A 100 -11.40 -2.80 -6.48
N ASP A 101 -12.72 -2.89 -6.68
CA ASP A 101 -13.32 -3.93 -7.53
C ASP A 101 -12.88 -3.80 -8.99
N ASP A 102 -12.75 -2.57 -9.48
CA ASP A 102 -12.30 -2.29 -10.85
C ASP A 102 -10.83 -2.71 -11.01
N ILE A 103 -10.00 -2.39 -10.01
CA ILE A 103 -8.59 -2.78 -9.98
C ILE A 103 -8.42 -4.30 -9.91
N ILE A 104 -9.21 -4.97 -9.07
CA ILE A 104 -9.18 -6.44 -8.93
C ILE A 104 -9.63 -7.11 -10.21
N LYS A 105 -10.66 -6.58 -10.87
CA LYS A 105 -11.14 -7.12 -12.15
C LYS A 105 -10.09 -6.99 -13.26
N GLU A 106 -9.31 -5.92 -13.27
CA GLU A 106 -8.30 -5.67 -14.30
C GLU A 106 -6.96 -6.37 -14.02
N PHE A 107 -6.47 -6.34 -12.77
CA PHE A 107 -5.12 -6.78 -12.40
C PHE A 107 -5.07 -7.95 -11.41
N GLY A 108 -6.22 -8.35 -10.84
CA GLY A 108 -6.30 -9.37 -9.80
C GLY A 108 -6.02 -8.85 -8.39
N ALA A 109 -6.51 -9.58 -7.38
CA ALA A 109 -6.38 -9.20 -5.97
C ALA A 109 -4.92 -9.17 -5.49
N ASP A 110 -4.08 -10.08 -5.96
CA ASP A 110 -2.67 -10.14 -5.54
C ASP A 110 -1.88 -8.93 -6.03
N SER A 111 -2.13 -8.47 -7.25
CA SER A 111 -1.51 -7.26 -7.79
C SER A 111 -1.88 -6.04 -6.97
N MET A 112 -3.15 -5.92 -6.58
CA MET A 112 -3.62 -4.83 -5.73
C MET A 112 -2.94 -4.88 -4.35
N ARG A 113 -2.98 -6.02 -3.67
CA ARG A 113 -2.41 -6.20 -2.32
C ARG A 113 -0.91 -5.91 -2.30
N ILE A 114 -0.16 -6.45 -3.25
CA ILE A 114 1.29 -6.22 -3.33
C ILE A 114 1.56 -4.75 -3.68
N TYR A 115 0.79 -4.15 -4.57
CA TYR A 115 0.96 -2.74 -4.91
C TYR A 115 0.76 -1.84 -3.70
N GLU A 116 -0.32 -2.01 -2.93
CA GLU A 116 -0.58 -1.23 -1.72
C GLU A 116 0.59 -1.31 -0.72
N MET A 117 1.13 -2.52 -0.52
CA MET A 117 2.27 -2.73 0.39
C MET A 117 3.61 -2.26 -0.20
N PHE A 118 3.69 -2.04 -1.52
CA PHE A 118 4.89 -1.62 -2.23
C PHE A 118 5.00 -0.11 -2.43
N MET A 119 3.88 0.62 -2.38
CA MET A 119 3.81 2.07 -2.65
C MET A 119 4.70 2.94 -1.76
N GLY A 120 5.08 2.44 -0.58
CA GLY A 120 5.96 3.13 0.36
C GLY A 120 5.84 2.54 1.77
N PRO A 121 6.46 3.19 2.77
CA PRO A 121 6.27 2.83 4.17
C PRO A 121 4.78 2.84 4.55
N LEU A 122 4.34 1.87 5.35
CA LEU A 122 2.93 1.70 5.76
C LEU A 122 2.34 2.96 6.41
N THR A 123 3.15 3.74 7.12
CA THR A 123 2.75 4.95 7.86
C THR A 123 2.62 6.19 6.98
N ASP A 124 3.15 6.16 5.75
CA ASP A 124 3.19 7.33 4.87
C ASP A 124 1.91 7.42 4.03
N SER A 125 1.38 8.64 3.90
CA SER A 125 0.29 8.88 2.96
C SER A 125 0.85 9.00 1.53
N LYS A 126 0.19 8.36 0.56
CA LYS A 126 0.65 8.32 -0.84
C LYS A 126 -0.52 8.41 -1.81
N PRO A 127 -0.37 9.14 -2.93
CA PRO A 127 -1.38 9.11 -3.98
C PRO A 127 -1.35 7.77 -4.71
N TRP A 128 -2.53 7.22 -5.00
CA TRP A 128 -2.67 6.08 -5.88
C TRP A 128 -2.15 6.42 -7.28
N ASN A 129 -1.32 5.54 -7.83
CA ASN A 129 -0.79 5.68 -9.18
C ASN A 129 -1.00 4.39 -9.98
N THR A 130 -1.95 4.41 -10.92
CA THR A 130 -2.29 3.25 -11.76
C THR A 130 -1.11 2.77 -12.63
N LYS A 131 -0.11 3.61 -12.91
CA LYS A 131 1.10 3.13 -13.61
C LYS A 131 1.95 2.20 -12.71
N GLY A 132 1.88 2.37 -11.40
CA GLY A 132 2.62 1.57 -10.43
C GLY A 132 2.14 0.12 -10.34
N ILE A 133 0.82 -0.10 -10.35
CA ILE A 133 0.26 -1.47 -10.28
C ILE A 133 0.61 -2.30 -11.52
N ILE A 134 0.76 -1.69 -12.70
CA ILE A 134 1.22 -2.39 -13.91
C ILE A 134 2.59 -3.03 -13.69
N GLY A 135 3.50 -2.37 -12.97
CA GLY A 135 4.81 -2.92 -12.62
C GLY A 135 4.70 -4.18 -11.74
N VAL A 136 3.82 -4.13 -10.74
CA VAL A 136 3.54 -5.27 -9.85
C VAL A 136 2.89 -6.43 -10.60
N PHE A 137 1.90 -6.15 -11.44
CA PHE A 137 1.25 -7.16 -12.28
C PHE A 137 2.24 -7.86 -13.20
N ARG A 138 3.16 -7.13 -13.84
CA ARG A 138 4.24 -7.70 -14.65
C ARG A 138 5.20 -8.56 -13.83
N PHE A 139 5.55 -8.11 -12.62
CA PHE A 139 6.39 -8.88 -11.71
C PHE A 139 5.74 -10.20 -11.29
N LEU A 140 4.45 -10.19 -10.94
CA LEU A 140 3.72 -11.42 -10.62
C LEU A 140 3.65 -12.37 -11.81
N ASN A 141 3.39 -11.87 -13.02
CA ASN A 141 3.43 -12.68 -14.23
C ASN A 141 4.83 -13.26 -14.50
N LYS A 142 5.90 -12.51 -14.18
CA LYS A 142 7.28 -13.00 -14.28
C LYS A 142 7.53 -14.18 -13.34
N ILE A 143 7.04 -14.10 -12.10
CA ILE A 143 7.09 -15.24 -11.15
C ILE A 143 6.24 -16.40 -11.65
N TRP A 144 5.01 -16.13 -12.10
CA TRP A 144 4.12 -17.15 -12.62
C TRP A 144 4.81 -17.93 -13.75
N ASN A 145 5.41 -17.24 -14.70
CA ASN A 145 6.09 -17.86 -15.85
C ASN A 145 7.36 -18.64 -15.48
N LEU A 146 7.98 -18.39 -14.31
CA LEU A 146 9.10 -19.20 -13.85
C LEU A 146 8.72 -20.67 -13.65
N ARG A 147 7.46 -20.96 -13.33
CA ARG A 147 6.99 -22.35 -13.13
C ARG A 147 7.10 -23.21 -14.40
N GLU A 148 7.11 -22.58 -15.57
CA GLU A 148 7.19 -23.26 -16.87
C GLU A 148 8.64 -23.58 -17.25
N LYS A 149 9.64 -23.08 -16.50
CA LYS A 149 11.04 -23.42 -16.74
C LYS A 149 11.36 -24.80 -16.18
N GLU A 150 12.10 -25.60 -16.94
CA GLU A 150 12.60 -26.89 -16.46
C GLU A 150 13.54 -26.67 -15.26
N LEU A 151 13.32 -27.46 -14.21
CA LEU A 151 14.18 -27.46 -13.03
C LEU A 151 15.45 -28.27 -13.35
N SER A 152 16.62 -27.64 -13.15
CA SER A 152 17.87 -28.38 -13.15
C SER A 152 17.95 -29.29 -11.92
N LYS A 153 18.57 -30.48 -12.09
CA LYS A 153 18.94 -31.36 -10.99
C LYS A 153 20.29 -31.00 -10.37
N ASP A 154 21.00 -30.06 -10.97
CA ASP A 154 22.29 -29.58 -10.47
C ASP A 154 22.11 -28.73 -9.22
N ASN A 155 23.16 -28.69 -8.39
CA ASN A 155 23.17 -27.79 -7.26
C ASN A 155 23.22 -26.32 -7.74
N PRO A 156 22.43 -25.42 -7.13
CA PRO A 156 22.49 -24.01 -7.47
C PRO A 156 23.88 -23.43 -7.14
N PRO A 157 24.37 -22.44 -7.91
CA PRO A 157 25.62 -21.76 -7.62
C PRO A 157 25.64 -21.20 -6.19
N LYS A 158 26.80 -21.28 -5.52
CA LYS A 158 26.95 -20.82 -4.12
C LYS A 158 26.60 -19.35 -3.95
N GLU A 159 26.85 -18.55 -4.98
CA GLU A 159 26.54 -17.13 -5.04
C GLU A 159 25.02 -16.89 -4.96
N ILE A 160 24.23 -17.69 -5.67
CA ILE A 160 22.76 -17.62 -5.67
C ILE A 160 22.20 -18.07 -4.32
N ILE A 161 22.76 -19.13 -3.71
CA ILE A 161 22.35 -19.60 -2.37
C ILE A 161 22.63 -18.50 -1.32
N SER A 162 23.81 -17.88 -1.38
CA SER A 162 24.19 -16.79 -0.50
C SER A 162 23.23 -15.61 -0.64
N GLU A 163 22.89 -15.23 -1.88
CA GLU A 163 21.94 -14.14 -2.14
C GLU A 163 20.53 -14.48 -1.65
N LEU A 164 20.06 -15.71 -1.85
CA LEU A 164 18.80 -16.19 -1.30
C LEU A 164 18.75 -16.03 0.22
N HIS A 165 19.80 -16.44 0.95
CA HIS A 165 19.84 -16.28 2.41
C HIS A 165 19.80 -14.81 2.85
N LYS A 166 20.47 -13.90 2.13
CA LYS A 166 20.38 -12.46 2.40
C LYS A 166 18.97 -11.94 2.19
N VAL A 167 18.31 -12.37 1.11
CA VAL A 167 16.93 -11.98 0.80
C VAL A 167 15.96 -12.51 1.84
N ILE A 168 16.09 -13.78 2.25
CA ILE A 168 15.29 -14.37 3.33
C ILE A 168 15.45 -13.54 4.60
N LYS A 169 16.69 -13.30 5.05
CA LYS A 169 16.96 -12.50 6.25
C LYS A 169 16.32 -11.12 6.16
N LYS A 170 16.53 -10.41 5.04
CA LYS A 170 15.98 -9.07 4.83
C LYS A 170 14.44 -9.07 4.84
N VAL A 171 13.81 -10.00 4.13
CA VAL A 171 12.34 -10.09 4.07
C VAL A 171 11.76 -10.41 5.45
N THR A 172 12.39 -11.30 6.22
CA THR A 172 12.00 -11.59 7.61
C THR A 172 12.06 -10.33 8.46
N GLU A 173 13.21 -9.66 8.51
CA GLU A 173 13.41 -8.44 9.32
C GLU A 173 12.46 -7.31 8.88
N ASP A 174 12.29 -7.10 7.58
CA ASP A 174 11.39 -6.07 7.07
C ASP A 174 9.92 -6.38 7.38
N THR A 175 9.50 -7.64 7.31
CA THR A 175 8.12 -8.05 7.63
C THR A 175 7.80 -7.83 9.11
N GLU A 176 8.73 -8.19 10.01
CA GLU A 176 8.59 -7.95 11.46
C GLU A 176 8.48 -6.46 11.79
N ASN A 177 9.17 -5.62 11.01
CA ASN A 177 9.17 -4.17 11.17
C ASN A 177 8.09 -3.45 10.33
N LEU A 178 7.25 -4.19 9.58
CA LEU A 178 6.23 -3.65 8.67
C LEU A 178 6.79 -2.79 7.52
N ASN A 179 8.06 -2.98 7.16
CA ASN A 179 8.74 -2.35 6.02
C ASN A 179 8.45 -3.12 4.72
N PHE A 180 7.18 -3.35 4.41
CA PHE A 180 6.77 -4.24 3.33
C PHE A 180 7.28 -3.79 1.95
N ASN A 181 7.39 -2.49 1.73
CA ASN A 181 7.87 -1.94 0.47
C ASN A 181 9.32 -2.36 0.17
N THR A 182 10.20 -2.38 1.17
CA THR A 182 11.58 -2.82 0.99
C THR A 182 11.72 -4.34 0.94
N ALA A 183 10.83 -5.08 1.62
CA ALA A 183 10.75 -6.54 1.50
C ALA A 183 10.38 -6.95 0.07
N ILE A 184 9.33 -6.33 -0.50
CA ILE A 184 8.89 -6.57 -1.87
C ILE A 184 9.97 -6.16 -2.87
N SER A 185 10.63 -5.02 -2.65
CA SER A 185 11.76 -4.58 -3.49
C SER A 185 12.91 -5.60 -3.50
N ALA A 186 13.27 -6.16 -2.34
CA ALA A 186 14.31 -7.20 -2.25
C ALA A 186 13.94 -8.46 -3.05
N MET A 187 12.68 -8.91 -2.94
CA MET A 187 12.18 -10.04 -3.73
C MET A 187 12.20 -9.74 -5.23
N MET A 188 11.80 -8.55 -5.65
CA MET A 188 11.85 -8.14 -7.06
C MET A 188 13.28 -8.16 -7.62
N ILE A 189 14.25 -7.62 -6.86
CA ILE A 189 15.67 -7.64 -7.25
C ILE A 189 16.17 -9.08 -7.40
N PHE A 190 15.87 -9.95 -6.43
CA PHE A 190 16.29 -11.34 -6.45
C PHE A 190 15.73 -12.11 -7.65
N ILE A 191 14.43 -11.96 -7.94
CA ILE A 191 13.80 -12.60 -9.11
C ILE A 191 14.39 -12.07 -10.43
N ASN A 192 14.78 -10.80 -10.49
CA ASN A 192 15.48 -10.27 -11.65
C ASN A 192 16.86 -10.88 -11.84
N GLU A 193 17.60 -11.12 -10.75
CA GLU A 193 18.91 -11.77 -10.78
C GLU A 193 18.80 -13.23 -11.24
N LEU A 194 17.81 -13.98 -10.73
CA LEU A 194 17.55 -15.38 -11.15
C LEU A 194 17.17 -15.52 -12.63
N LEU A 195 16.78 -14.43 -13.28
CA LEU A 195 16.30 -14.43 -14.66
C LEU A 195 17.30 -13.87 -15.66
N LYS A 196 18.49 -13.46 -15.19
CA LYS A 196 19.66 -13.25 -16.05
C LYS A 196 20.23 -14.60 -16.48
#